data_AF-A0A3D8WT80-F1
#
_entry.id   AF-A0A3D8WT80-F1
#
_cell.length_a   1.000
_cell.length_b   1.000
_cell.length_c   1.000
_cell.angle_alpha   90.00
_cell.angle_beta   90.00
_cell.angle_gamma   90.00
#
_symmetry.space_group_name_H-M   'P 1'
#
loop_
_entity.id
_entity.type
_entity.pdbx_description
1 polymer ?
#
loop_
_entity_poly.entity_id
_entity_poly.type
_entity_poly.pdbx_seq_one_letter_code
_entity_poly.pdbx_strand_id
1 'polypeptide(L)'
;MKENESLKDYLIIDNMGRVKIPPLFLKHANIQPSATIQFFNYENYFVIKQIEASPVFLKEKMKLNNLIRTIDHLGYILIPKIIREIHDMNLCEKIGVKLINKSIIFYKKRKQNKSPGLIKEPIEPELNKLSLLEIKEGKIRLPNFLLESLDLEVSMQLQFFTKDQDTIVAKKHRYEFFTEGNLFFTGQSRVVNKDKYLNIPKKLRNYLNVNNGDVLEVKIVGDKLVIKTAF
;
A
#
# COMPACT_ATOMS: atom_id res chain seq x y z
N MET A 1 -11.50 12.51 -33.97
CA MET A 1 -11.64 13.27 -32.72
C MET A 1 -11.41 12.29 -31.57
N LYS A 2 -10.20 12.21 -31.01
CA LYS A 2 -9.89 11.30 -29.90
C LYS A 2 -10.25 12.05 -28.62
N GLU A 3 -11.33 11.65 -27.96
CA GLU A 3 -11.61 12.10 -26.60
C GLU A 3 -10.36 11.84 -25.77
N ASN A 4 -9.82 12.90 -25.17
CA ASN A 4 -8.84 12.77 -24.11
C ASN A 4 -9.44 11.83 -23.06
N GLU A 5 -8.87 10.64 -22.89
CA GLU A 5 -9.14 9.78 -21.74
C GLU A 5 -8.68 10.55 -20.49
N SER A 6 -9.52 11.48 -20.03
CA SER A 6 -9.45 12.02 -18.69
C SER A 6 -9.37 10.83 -17.76
N LEU A 7 -8.32 10.76 -16.93
CA LEU A 7 -8.15 9.75 -15.89
C LEU A 7 -9.47 9.60 -15.13
N LYS A 8 -10.27 8.59 -15.51
CA LYS A 8 -11.54 8.32 -14.82
C LYS A 8 -11.16 7.90 -13.41
N ASP A 9 -11.66 8.63 -12.43
CA ASP A 9 -11.52 8.31 -11.00
C ASP A 9 -12.35 7.09 -10.59
N TYR A 10 -13.01 6.42 -11.55
CA TYR A 10 -13.84 5.26 -11.33
C TYR A 10 -13.73 4.22 -12.45
N LEU A 11 -13.99 2.97 -12.08
CA LEU A 11 -14.18 1.83 -12.97
C LEU A 11 -15.54 1.19 -12.69
N ILE A 12 -16.04 0.41 -13.65
CA ILE A 12 -17.30 -0.33 -13.51
C ILE A 12 -16.96 -1.81 -13.36
N ILE A 13 -17.50 -2.44 -12.33
CA ILE A 13 -17.46 -3.89 -12.18
C ILE A 13 -18.47 -4.47 -13.18
N ASP A 14 -18.04 -5.31 -14.11
CA ASP A 14 -18.95 -5.97 -15.04
C ASP A 14 -19.79 -7.07 -14.36
N ASN A 15 -20.69 -7.69 -15.11
CA ASN A 15 -21.54 -8.78 -14.64
C ASN A 15 -20.76 -10.04 -14.21
N MET A 16 -19.50 -10.18 -14.60
CA MET A 16 -18.62 -11.27 -14.21
C MET A 16 -17.76 -10.91 -12.98
N GLY A 17 -17.85 -9.69 -12.47
CA GLY A 17 -17.01 -9.21 -11.37
C GLY A 17 -15.64 -8.69 -11.81
N ARG A 18 -15.44 -8.42 -13.11
CA ARG A 18 -14.19 -7.93 -13.68
C ARG A 18 -14.20 -6.41 -13.79
N VAL A 19 -13.01 -5.83 -13.79
CA VAL A 19 -12.79 -4.41 -14.07
C VAL A 19 -11.74 -4.25 -15.16
N LYS A 20 -11.94 -3.29 -16.06
CA LYS A 20 -10.93 -2.92 -17.07
C LYS A 20 -10.02 -1.84 -16.50
N ILE A 21 -8.77 -2.17 -16.26
CA ILE A 21 -7.77 -1.22 -15.78
C ILE A 21 -7.23 -0.42 -16.97
N PRO A 22 -7.22 0.93 -16.91
CA PRO A 22 -6.67 1.74 -17.99
C PRO A 22 -5.18 1.43 -18.24
N PRO A 23 -4.72 1.37 -19.50
CA PRO A 23 -3.32 1.09 -19.83
C PRO A 23 -2.32 2.02 -19.12
N LEU A 24 -2.71 3.28 -18.90
CA LEU A 24 -1.90 4.27 -18.17
C LEU A 24 -1.62 3.83 -16.73
N PHE A 25 -2.64 3.31 -16.02
CA PHE A 25 -2.48 2.79 -14.66
C PHE A 25 -1.55 1.58 -14.63
N LEU A 26 -1.71 0.64 -15.59
CA LEU A 26 -0.85 -0.54 -15.70
C LEU A 26 0.61 -0.16 -15.93
N LYS A 27 0.86 0.76 -16.87
CA LYS A 27 2.20 1.28 -17.16
C LYS A 27 2.85 1.91 -15.92
N HIS A 28 2.12 2.77 -15.20
CA HIS A 28 2.68 3.40 -14.01
C HIS A 28 2.89 2.43 -12.84
N ALA A 29 2.06 1.39 -12.74
CA ALA A 29 2.20 0.35 -11.74
C ALA A 29 3.20 -0.75 -12.10
N ASN A 30 3.87 -0.65 -13.25
CA ASN A 30 4.76 -1.66 -13.80
C ASN A 30 4.10 -3.05 -13.92
N ILE A 31 2.80 -3.07 -14.26
CA ILE A 31 2.05 -4.31 -14.47
C ILE A 31 2.07 -4.65 -15.96
N GLN A 32 2.64 -5.81 -16.28
CA GLN A 32 2.70 -6.33 -17.64
C GLN A 32 1.35 -6.93 -18.06
N PRO A 33 1.02 -6.88 -19.37
CA PRO A 33 -0.09 -7.66 -19.90
C PRO A 33 0.06 -9.15 -19.56
N SER A 34 -1.05 -9.85 -19.32
CA SER A 34 -1.04 -11.28 -18.98
C SER A 34 -0.31 -11.63 -17.67
N ALA A 35 0.02 -10.64 -16.84
CA ALA A 35 0.70 -10.86 -15.58
C ALA A 35 -0.20 -11.54 -14.54
N THR A 36 0.43 -12.32 -13.67
CA THR A 36 -0.20 -12.82 -12.44
C THR A 36 -0.20 -11.71 -11.39
N ILE A 37 -1.38 -11.40 -10.88
CA ILE A 37 -1.67 -10.30 -9.97
C ILE A 37 -2.15 -10.85 -8.63
N GLN A 38 -1.61 -10.30 -7.53
CA GLN A 38 -2.09 -10.53 -6.18
C GLN A 38 -2.92 -9.35 -5.68
N PHE A 39 -4.04 -9.66 -5.04
CA PHE A 39 -4.89 -8.71 -4.33
C PHE A 39 -4.45 -8.62 -2.87
N PHE A 40 -4.28 -7.39 -2.37
CA PHE A 40 -3.98 -7.10 -0.98
C PHE A 40 -5.14 -6.30 -0.39
N ASN A 41 -5.75 -6.85 0.64
CA ASN A 41 -6.94 -6.29 1.29
C ASN A 41 -6.56 -5.39 2.46
N TYR A 42 -7.18 -4.22 2.55
CA TYR A 42 -7.14 -3.32 3.69
C TYR A 42 -8.57 -2.97 4.13
N GLU A 43 -8.72 -2.23 5.23
CA GLU A 43 -10.03 -1.96 5.84
C GLU A 43 -11.01 -1.28 4.88
N ASN A 44 -10.58 -0.22 4.19
CA ASN A 44 -11.46 0.62 3.35
C ASN A 44 -11.10 0.59 1.85
N TYR A 45 -10.06 -0.14 1.48
CA TYR A 45 -9.58 -0.26 0.10
C TYR A 45 -8.85 -1.57 -0.12
N PHE A 46 -8.56 -1.89 -1.38
CA PHE A 46 -7.62 -2.95 -1.73
C PHE A 46 -6.69 -2.49 -2.85
N VAL A 47 -5.55 -3.17 -2.97
CA VAL A 47 -4.56 -2.88 -4.01
C VAL A 47 -4.20 -4.13 -4.79
N ILE A 48 -3.69 -3.93 -6.00
CA ILE A 48 -3.18 -5.00 -6.84
C ILE A 48 -1.70 -4.81 -7.15
N LYS A 49 -0.95 -5.92 -7.23
CA LYS A 49 0.45 -5.92 -7.65
C LYS A 49 0.78 -7.14 -8.49
N GLN A 50 1.69 -6.98 -9.44
CA GLN A 50 2.26 -8.10 -10.19
C GLN A 50 3.18 -8.95 -9.30
N ILE A 51 3.11 -10.27 -9.48
CA ILE A 51 4.00 -11.23 -8.85
C ILE A 51 5.21 -11.44 -9.79
N GLU A 52 6.42 -11.18 -9.30
CA GLU A 52 7.66 -11.21 -10.10
C GLU A 52 8.44 -12.55 -10.03
N ALA A 53 8.12 -13.44 -9.08
CA ALA A 53 8.79 -14.75 -8.94
C ALA A 53 7.84 -15.87 -8.49
N SER A 54 8.15 -17.10 -8.89
CA SER A 54 7.47 -18.33 -8.46
C SER A 54 7.39 -18.41 -6.93
N PRO A 55 6.22 -18.74 -6.35
CA PRO A 55 6.10 -18.88 -4.91
C PRO A 55 6.81 -20.17 -4.47
N VAL A 56 8.13 -20.09 -4.28
CA VAL A 56 8.84 -21.02 -3.40
C VAL A 56 8.41 -20.64 -1.99
N PHE A 57 7.29 -21.21 -1.54
CA PHE A 57 7.07 -21.78 -0.21
C PHE A 57 5.64 -22.34 -0.19
N LEU A 58 5.56 -23.62 -0.53
CA LEU A 58 4.39 -24.48 -0.37
C LEU A 58 4.16 -24.75 1.11
N LYS A 59 3.13 -24.15 1.72
CA LYS A 59 2.26 -24.80 2.72
C LYS A 59 0.96 -24.08 3.12
N GLU A 60 0.40 -23.16 2.31
CA GLU A 60 -1.00 -22.71 2.46
C GLU A 60 -1.74 -22.54 1.11
N LYS A 61 -1.51 -23.48 0.18
CA LYS A 61 -2.02 -23.43 -1.21
C LYS A 61 -3.56 -23.40 -1.37
N MET A 62 -4.35 -23.43 -0.31
CA MET A 62 -5.82 -23.39 -0.41
C MET A 62 -6.44 -22.03 -0.05
N LYS A 63 -5.80 -21.20 0.79
CA LYS A 63 -6.37 -19.89 1.19
C LYS A 63 -5.91 -18.74 0.28
N LEU A 64 -4.68 -18.78 -0.24
CA LEU A 64 -4.11 -17.74 -1.11
C LEU A 64 -4.58 -17.79 -2.56
N ASN A 65 -5.01 -18.94 -3.08
CA ASN A 65 -5.51 -19.06 -4.47
C ASN A 65 -6.70 -18.14 -4.76
N ASN A 66 -7.47 -17.78 -3.73
CA ASN A 66 -8.64 -16.92 -3.89
C ASN A 66 -8.29 -15.47 -4.20
N LEU A 67 -7.05 -15.01 -3.93
CA LEU A 67 -6.61 -13.62 -4.09
C LEU A 67 -5.61 -13.41 -5.22
N ILE A 68 -5.36 -14.43 -6.05
CA ILE A 68 -4.46 -14.34 -7.20
C ILE A 68 -5.28 -14.45 -8.48
N ARG A 69 -5.07 -13.54 -9.44
CA ARG A 69 -5.74 -13.53 -10.74
C ARG A 69 -4.77 -13.12 -11.83
N THR A 70 -5.02 -13.57 -13.04
CA THR A 70 -4.31 -13.08 -14.22
C THR A 70 -5.06 -11.87 -14.77
N ILE A 71 -4.34 -10.79 -15.05
CA ILE A 71 -4.87 -9.69 -15.86
C ILE A 71 -4.79 -10.10 -17.33
N ASP A 72 -5.84 -9.92 -18.11
CA ASP A 72 -5.77 -10.25 -19.53
C ASP A 72 -4.99 -9.21 -20.35
N HIS A 73 -4.77 -9.51 -21.62
CA HIS A 73 -4.05 -8.63 -22.55
C HIS A 73 -4.75 -7.29 -22.82
N LEU A 74 -6.04 -7.17 -22.49
CA LEU A 74 -6.84 -5.94 -22.64
C LEU A 74 -6.94 -5.13 -21.33
N GLY A 75 -6.33 -5.62 -20.26
CA GLY A 75 -6.34 -4.99 -18.94
C GLY A 75 -7.53 -5.37 -18.06
N TYR A 76 -8.32 -6.39 -18.41
CA TYR A 76 -9.38 -6.89 -17.54
C TYR A 76 -8.81 -7.79 -16.45
N ILE A 77 -9.29 -7.59 -15.23
CA ILE A 77 -9.00 -8.47 -14.10
C ILE A 77 -10.27 -8.77 -13.32
N LEU A 78 -10.45 -10.03 -12.93
CA LEU A 78 -11.54 -10.46 -12.06
C LEU A 78 -11.25 -10.05 -10.62
N ILE A 79 -12.14 -9.27 -9.97
CA ILE A 79 -12.02 -9.02 -8.53
C ILE A 79 -12.55 -10.24 -7.78
N PRO A 80 -11.76 -10.87 -6.89
CA PRO A 80 -12.22 -12.00 -6.09
C PRO A 80 -13.55 -11.69 -5.37
N LYS A 81 -14.47 -12.65 -5.36
CA LYS A 81 -15.78 -12.50 -4.70
C LYS A 81 -15.63 -12.08 -3.24
N ILE A 82 -14.69 -12.68 -2.52
CA ILE A 82 -14.39 -12.35 -1.12
C ILE A 82 -13.97 -10.89 -0.93
N ILE A 83 -13.16 -10.32 -1.84
CA ILE A 83 -12.77 -8.91 -1.79
C ILE A 83 -13.99 -8.02 -2.06
N ARG A 84 -14.82 -8.39 -3.04
CA ARG A 84 -16.06 -7.66 -3.31
C ARG A 84 -17.01 -7.67 -2.11
N GLU A 85 -17.16 -8.79 -1.44
CA GLU A 85 -18.00 -8.93 -0.24
C GLU A 85 -17.47 -8.10 0.93
N ILE A 86 -16.16 -8.16 1.22
CA ILE A 86 -15.52 -7.35 2.28
C ILE A 86 -15.73 -5.85 2.05
N HIS A 87 -15.64 -5.39 0.80
CA HIS A 87 -15.76 -3.98 0.44
C HIS A 87 -17.18 -3.57 0.03
N ASP A 88 -18.16 -4.46 0.17
CA ASP A 88 -19.56 -4.25 -0.23
C ASP A 88 -19.68 -3.71 -1.68
N MET A 89 -18.92 -4.30 -2.62
CA MET A 89 -18.88 -3.91 -4.02
C MET A 89 -19.74 -4.83 -4.89
N ASN A 90 -20.79 -4.27 -5.47
CA ASN A 90 -21.74 -5.02 -6.27
C ASN A 90 -21.36 -5.08 -7.74
N LEU A 91 -21.92 -6.06 -8.45
CA LEU A 91 -21.82 -6.12 -9.91
C LEU A 91 -22.49 -4.89 -10.53
N CYS A 92 -21.99 -4.42 -11.67
CA CYS A 92 -22.45 -3.21 -12.35
C CYS A 92 -22.27 -1.91 -11.54
N GLU A 93 -21.57 -1.95 -10.40
CA GLU A 93 -21.30 -0.77 -9.56
C GLU A 93 -20.07 0.00 -10.05
N LYS A 94 -20.10 1.33 -9.88
CA LYS A 94 -18.93 2.18 -10.06
C LYS A 94 -18.08 2.14 -8.79
N ILE A 95 -16.83 1.72 -8.92
CA ILE A 95 -15.83 1.74 -7.84
C ILE A 95 -14.81 2.83 -8.12
N GLY A 96 -14.24 3.41 -7.07
CA GLY A 96 -13.16 4.38 -7.19
C GLY A 96 -11.84 3.70 -7.54
N VAL A 97 -11.02 4.36 -8.35
CA VAL A 97 -9.66 3.91 -8.67
C VAL A 97 -8.67 5.08 -8.56
N LYS A 98 -7.52 4.83 -7.94
CA LYS A 98 -6.42 5.82 -7.82
C LYS A 98 -5.07 5.14 -7.99
N LEU A 99 -4.10 5.93 -8.43
CA LEU A 99 -2.70 5.51 -8.53
C LEU A 99 -1.91 6.25 -7.46
N ILE A 100 -1.31 5.51 -6.52
CA ILE A 100 -0.46 6.07 -5.47
C ILE A 100 0.83 5.25 -5.40
N ASN A 101 1.99 5.89 -5.50
CA ASN A 101 3.30 5.22 -5.37
C ASN A 101 3.44 3.94 -6.23
N LYS A 102 3.07 4.03 -7.52
CA LYS A 102 3.06 2.89 -8.47
C LYS A 102 2.13 1.73 -8.05
N SER A 103 1.17 1.98 -7.16
CA SER A 103 0.16 1.00 -6.73
C SER A 103 -1.21 1.44 -7.22
N ILE A 104 -1.97 0.50 -7.77
CA ILE A 104 -3.36 0.72 -8.18
C ILE A 104 -4.25 0.39 -6.99
N ILE A 105 -5.01 1.37 -6.53
CA ILE A 105 -5.86 1.32 -5.35
C ILE A 105 -7.32 1.37 -5.80
N PHE A 106 -8.14 0.51 -5.22
CA PHE A 106 -9.57 0.44 -5.44
C PHE A 106 -10.32 0.66 -4.13
N TYR A 107 -11.41 1.43 -4.18
CA TYR A 107 -12.22 1.74 -3.01
C TYR A 107 -13.70 1.90 -3.39
N LYS A 108 -14.60 1.71 -2.43
CA LYS A 108 -16.04 1.88 -2.67
C LYS A 108 -16.38 3.36 -2.86
N LYS A 109 -17.07 3.69 -3.96
CA LYS A 109 -17.52 5.07 -4.21
C LYS A 109 -18.82 5.30 -3.43
N ARG A 110 -18.81 6.21 -2.44
CA ARG A 110 -20.03 6.56 -1.69
C ARG A 110 -21.03 7.23 -2.63
N LYS A 111 -22.31 6.81 -2.60
CA LYS A 111 -23.40 7.50 -3.31
C LYS A 111 -23.56 8.89 -2.70
N GLN A 112 -23.26 9.94 -3.47
CA GLN A 112 -23.60 11.31 -3.06
C GLN A 112 -25.12 11.46 -3.13
N ASN A 113 -25.80 11.34 -2.00
CA ASN A 113 -27.18 11.78 -1.87
C ASN A 113 -27.18 13.19 -1.26
N LYS A 114 -27.70 14.17 -2.03
CA LYS A 114 -27.98 15.60 -1.76
C LYS A 114 -26.90 16.64 -2.16
N SER A 115 -27.34 17.49 -3.10
CA SER A 115 -26.98 18.88 -3.47
C SER A 115 -25.56 19.42 -3.23
N PRO A 116 -25.01 20.21 -4.17
CA PRO A 116 -23.70 20.84 -4.05
C PRO A 116 -23.76 22.04 -3.10
N GLY A 117 -23.99 21.77 -1.82
CA GLY A 117 -23.47 22.63 -0.78
C GLY A 117 -21.97 22.51 -0.85
N LEU A 118 -21.30 23.63 -1.13
CA LEU A 118 -19.86 23.76 -1.29
C LEU A 118 -19.14 23.51 0.05
N ILE A 119 -19.30 22.31 0.62
CA ILE A 119 -18.33 21.78 1.56
C ILE A 119 -17.21 21.24 0.66
N LYS A 120 -16.34 22.16 0.24
CA LYS A 120 -14.95 21.81 0.00
C LYS A 120 -14.41 21.31 1.34
N GLU A 121 -14.75 20.07 1.70
CA GLU A 121 -13.76 19.28 2.40
C GLU A 121 -12.64 19.13 1.38
N PRO A 122 -11.46 19.72 1.61
CA PRO A 122 -10.35 19.48 0.73
C PRO A 122 -10.16 17.97 0.67
N ILE A 123 -10.23 17.39 -0.54
CA ILE A 123 -9.89 15.98 -0.78
C ILE A 123 -8.35 15.78 -0.65
N GLU A 124 -7.64 16.74 -0.06
CA GLU A 124 -6.28 16.64 0.45
C GLU A 124 -6.37 16.44 1.98
N PRO A 125 -6.20 15.19 2.46
CA PRO A 125 -4.90 14.87 3.07
C PRO A 125 -4.46 13.40 2.94
N GLU A 126 -4.78 12.70 1.85
CA GLU A 126 -4.10 11.42 1.51
C GLU A 126 -2.87 11.59 0.61
N LEU A 127 -2.57 12.84 0.27
CA LEU A 127 -1.30 13.27 -0.30
C LEU A 127 -0.31 13.48 0.86
N ASN A 128 0.72 12.65 0.94
CA ASN A 128 1.94 12.91 1.70
C ASN A 128 1.75 13.43 3.13
N LYS A 129 1.35 12.59 4.10
CA LYS A 129 1.73 12.84 5.50
C LYS A 129 3.20 12.47 5.70
N LEU A 130 4.06 13.18 5.00
CA LEU A 130 5.50 13.17 5.23
C LEU A 130 5.73 13.82 6.60
N SER A 131 6.18 13.01 7.55
CA SER A 131 6.65 13.48 8.84
C SER A 131 8.15 13.63 8.75
N LEU A 132 8.65 14.82 9.09
CA LEU A 132 10.06 15.03 9.37
C LEU A 132 10.27 14.67 10.84
N LEU A 133 10.93 13.54 11.09
CA LEU A 133 11.16 13.02 12.44
C LEU A 133 12.64 13.04 12.74
N GLU A 134 13.03 13.79 13.76
CA GLU A 134 14.40 13.80 14.27
C GLU A 134 14.72 12.46 14.95
N ILE A 135 15.88 11.89 14.65
CA ILE A 135 16.36 10.67 15.31
C ILE A 135 17.18 11.01 16.56
N LYS A 136 16.74 10.50 17.72
CA LYS A 136 17.43 10.68 19.02
C LYS A 136 17.76 9.34 19.62
N GLU A 137 19.03 9.11 19.94
CA GLU A 137 19.52 7.83 20.46
C GLU A 137 19.14 6.62 19.58
N GLY A 138 19.10 6.82 18.26
CA GLY A 138 18.64 5.80 17.31
C GLY A 138 17.14 5.53 17.34
N LYS A 139 16.32 6.37 17.98
CA LYS A 139 14.86 6.22 18.05
C LYS A 139 14.17 7.39 17.35
N ILE A 140 13.02 7.13 16.75
CA ILE A 140 12.08 8.15 16.26
C ILE A 140 10.79 8.09 17.07
N ARG A 141 10.19 9.25 17.37
CA ARG A 141 8.88 9.32 18.00
C ARG A 141 7.80 9.32 16.92
N LEU A 142 6.96 8.30 16.89
CA LEU A 142 5.86 8.21 15.95
C LEU A 142 4.69 9.09 16.43
N PRO A 143 4.24 10.08 15.64
CA PRO A 143 3.03 10.83 15.94
C PRO A 143 1.80 9.93 15.95
N ASN A 144 0.77 10.32 16.72
CA ASN A 144 -0.47 9.52 16.86
C ASN A 144 -1.08 9.14 15.52
N PHE A 145 -1.12 10.09 14.58
CA PHE A 145 -1.70 9.83 13.27
C PHE A 145 -0.98 8.71 12.50
N LEU A 146 0.34 8.53 12.68
CA LEU A 146 1.09 7.44 12.03
C LEU A 146 0.71 6.09 12.64
N LEU A 147 0.50 6.06 13.96
CA LEU A 147 0.05 4.88 14.67
C LEU A 147 -1.37 4.50 14.27
N GLU A 148 -2.30 5.45 14.30
CA GLU A 148 -3.71 5.27 13.92
C GLU A 148 -3.84 4.80 12.47
N SER A 149 -3.12 5.44 11.54
CA SER A 149 -3.21 5.12 10.10
C SER A 149 -2.68 3.73 9.76
N LEU A 150 -1.74 3.20 10.57
CA LEU A 150 -1.22 1.84 10.41
C LEU A 150 -1.92 0.86 11.35
N ASP A 151 -2.84 1.32 12.21
CA ASP A 151 -3.45 0.53 13.27
C ASP A 151 -2.38 -0.13 14.19
N LEU A 152 -1.34 0.63 14.54
CA LEU A 152 -0.25 0.18 15.40
C LEU A 152 -0.58 0.38 16.87
N GLU A 153 -0.74 -0.73 17.57
CA GLU A 153 -0.83 -0.73 19.03
C GLU A 153 0.55 -0.62 19.68
N VAL A 154 0.58 -0.05 20.90
CA VAL A 154 1.75 -0.15 21.78
C VAL A 154 2.07 -1.63 21.98
N SER A 155 3.37 -1.97 21.99
CA SER A 155 3.89 -3.35 22.05
C SER A 155 3.84 -4.14 20.74
N MET A 156 3.24 -3.60 19.68
CA MET A 156 3.26 -4.26 18.38
C MET A 156 4.66 -4.21 17.75
N GLN A 157 5.10 -5.36 17.24
CA GLN A 157 6.40 -5.52 16.60
C GLN A 157 6.33 -5.10 15.13
N LEU A 158 7.32 -4.33 14.69
CA LEU A 158 7.54 -3.96 13.30
C LEU A 158 8.75 -4.72 12.75
N GLN A 159 8.62 -5.30 11.56
CA GLN A 159 9.70 -5.89 10.80
C GLN A 159 10.27 -4.88 9.81
N PHE A 160 11.59 -4.74 9.77
CA PHE A 160 12.27 -3.88 8.82
C PHE A 160 12.71 -4.62 7.56
N PHE A 161 12.66 -3.88 6.46
CA PHE A 161 13.11 -4.25 5.12
C PHE A 161 13.97 -3.10 4.58
N THR A 162 14.94 -3.39 3.73
CA THR A 162 15.58 -2.38 2.89
C THR A 162 14.93 -2.37 1.51
N LYS A 163 14.92 -1.20 0.89
CA LYS A 163 14.44 -1.00 -0.48
C LYS A 163 15.45 -0.11 -1.19
N ASP A 164 15.86 -0.51 -2.38
CA ASP A 164 16.83 0.24 -3.19
C ASP A 164 18.14 0.50 -2.38
N GLN A 165 18.71 1.72 -2.39
CA GLN A 165 19.97 2.03 -1.68
C GLN A 165 19.82 2.96 -0.47
N ASP A 166 18.68 3.64 -0.33
CA ASP A 166 18.50 4.78 0.58
C ASP A 166 17.21 4.70 1.40
N THR A 167 16.51 3.55 1.36
CA THR A 167 15.16 3.45 1.89
C THR A 167 15.02 2.26 2.82
N ILE A 168 14.44 2.51 4.00
CA ILE A 168 13.95 1.48 4.89
C ILE A 168 12.43 1.45 4.81
N VAL A 169 11.89 0.24 4.90
CA VAL A 169 10.45 0.01 5.01
C VAL A 169 10.19 -0.81 6.27
N ALA A 170 9.30 -0.34 7.13
CA ALA A 170 8.82 -1.09 8.28
C ALA A 170 7.36 -1.51 8.06
N LYS A 171 7.05 -2.77 8.38
CA LYS A 171 5.69 -3.34 8.32
C LYS A 171 5.35 -3.98 9.66
N LYS A 172 4.05 -4.08 9.98
CA LYS A 172 3.56 -4.95 11.07
C LYS A 172 4.20 -6.33 10.95
N HIS A 173 4.78 -6.82 12.03
CA HIS A 173 5.40 -8.13 12.04
C HIS A 173 4.32 -9.19 11.83
N ARG A 174 4.51 -10.03 10.82
CA ARG A 174 3.72 -11.23 10.56
C ARG A 174 4.71 -12.39 10.50
N TYR A 175 4.33 -13.56 11.00
CA TYR A 175 5.21 -14.75 10.92
C TYR A 175 5.59 -15.09 9.46
N GLU A 176 4.74 -14.70 8.51
CA GLU A 176 4.97 -14.85 7.09
C GLU A 176 5.09 -13.47 6.43
N PHE A 177 6.25 -13.20 5.82
CA PHE A 177 6.46 -12.03 4.99
C PHE A 177 6.54 -12.45 3.53
N PHE A 178 5.54 -12.06 2.74
CA PHE A 178 5.69 -12.04 1.30
C PHE A 178 6.67 -10.92 0.94
N THR A 179 7.80 -11.26 0.34
CA THR A 179 8.68 -10.27 -0.30
C THR A 179 7.95 -9.67 -1.48
N GLU A 180 7.22 -8.59 -1.23
CA GLU A 180 6.59 -7.79 -2.27
C GLU A 180 7.66 -6.99 -3.03
N GLY A 181 8.02 -7.42 -4.25
CA GLY A 181 8.94 -6.71 -5.14
C GLY A 181 10.35 -6.54 -4.57
N ASN A 182 10.95 -5.35 -4.77
CA ASN A 182 12.33 -4.98 -4.39
C ASN A 182 12.60 -4.82 -2.87
N LEU A 183 11.86 -5.49 -1.99
CA LEU A 183 12.05 -5.41 -0.54
C LEU A 183 12.94 -6.54 -0.03
N PHE A 184 14.09 -6.19 0.53
CA PHE A 184 15.02 -7.16 1.10
C PHE A 184 14.80 -7.29 2.61
N PHE A 185 14.56 -8.52 3.06
CA PHE A 185 14.34 -8.84 4.46
C PHE A 185 15.63 -8.66 5.27
N THR A 186 15.53 -7.98 6.42
CA THR A 186 16.73 -7.63 7.23
C THR A 186 16.92 -8.52 8.46
N GLY A 187 15.91 -9.33 8.83
CA GLY A 187 15.87 -10.04 10.11
C GLY A 187 15.79 -9.14 11.34
N GLN A 188 15.70 -7.81 11.15
CA GLN A 188 15.60 -6.86 12.24
C GLN A 188 14.14 -6.49 12.49
N SER A 189 13.72 -6.57 13.74
CA SER A 189 12.40 -6.14 14.17
C SER A 189 12.49 -5.35 15.46
N ARG A 190 11.59 -4.38 15.65
CA ARG A 190 11.50 -3.58 16.87
C ARG A 190 10.06 -3.29 17.22
N VAL A 191 9.81 -3.17 18.51
CA VAL A 191 8.50 -2.85 19.07
C VAL A 191 8.35 -1.33 19.19
N VAL A 192 7.16 -0.83 18.89
CA VAL A 192 6.77 0.54 19.28
C VAL A 192 6.53 0.55 20.79
N ASN A 193 7.33 1.31 21.53
CA ASN A 193 7.22 1.33 22.99
C ASN A 193 6.00 2.15 23.46
N LYS A 194 5.73 2.10 24.77
CA LYS A 194 4.62 2.85 25.41
C LYS A 194 4.64 4.35 25.16
N ASP A 195 5.84 4.90 24.97
CA ASP A 195 6.07 6.33 24.74
C ASP A 195 6.06 6.68 23.23
N LYS A 196 5.60 5.74 22.38
CA LYS A 196 5.44 5.87 20.92
C LYS A 196 6.76 5.98 20.15
N TYR A 197 7.86 5.53 20.75
CA TYR A 197 9.15 5.46 20.09
C TYR A 197 9.34 4.14 19.36
N LEU A 198 9.86 4.25 18.13
CA LEU A 198 10.39 3.14 17.36
C LEU A 198 11.91 3.24 17.32
N ASN A 199 12.60 2.20 17.79
CA ASN A 199 14.05 2.09 17.66
C ASN A 199 14.41 1.69 16.21
N ILE A 200 15.30 2.44 15.57
CA ILE A 200 15.89 2.08 14.28
C ILE A 200 17.23 1.36 14.54
N PRO A 201 17.33 0.05 14.21
CA PRO A 201 18.53 -0.75 14.44
C PRO A 201 19.82 -0.09 13.89
N LYS A 202 20.93 -0.17 14.62
CA LYS A 202 22.22 0.45 14.22
C LYS A 202 22.65 0.08 12.79
N LYS A 203 22.51 -1.19 12.39
CA LYS A 203 22.82 -1.64 11.02
C LYS A 203 22.02 -0.89 9.96
N LEU A 204 20.76 -0.60 10.26
CA LEU A 204 19.84 0.11 9.38
C LEU A 204 20.10 1.62 9.37
N ARG A 205 20.50 2.19 10.51
CA ARG A 205 20.99 3.58 10.57
C ARG A 205 22.25 3.77 9.74
N ASN A 206 23.21 2.85 9.86
CA ASN A 206 24.41 2.86 9.03
C ASN A 206 24.08 2.72 7.54
N TYR A 207 23.11 1.85 7.20
CA TYR A 207 22.64 1.68 5.82
C TYR A 207 22.06 2.98 5.24
N LEU A 208 21.30 3.74 6.03
CA LEU A 208 20.82 5.08 5.65
C LEU A 208 21.87 6.19 5.80
N ASN A 209 23.05 5.91 6.34
CA ASN A 209 24.04 6.92 6.73
C ASN A 209 23.48 8.01 7.67
N VAL A 210 22.72 7.62 8.70
CA VAL A 210 22.09 8.55 9.66
C VAL A 210 22.70 8.51 11.05
N ASN A 211 22.88 9.71 11.62
CA ASN A 211 23.39 10.00 12.95
C ASN A 211 22.28 10.56 13.85
N ASN A 212 22.55 10.65 15.15
CA ASN A 212 21.61 11.32 16.06
C ASN A 212 21.55 12.82 15.75
N GLY A 213 20.35 13.39 15.78
CA GLY A 213 20.09 14.78 15.38
C GLY A 213 19.66 14.92 13.92
N ASP A 214 19.87 13.89 13.09
CA ASP A 214 19.42 13.91 11.70
C ASP A 214 17.90 13.85 11.63
N VAL A 215 17.36 14.39 10.53
CA VAL A 215 15.93 14.36 10.26
C VAL A 215 15.64 13.25 9.25
N LEU A 216 14.63 12.44 9.54
CA LEU A 216 14.16 11.39 8.65
C LEU A 216 12.83 11.80 8.01
N GLU A 217 12.71 11.55 6.72
CA GLU A 217 11.42 11.56 6.04
C GLU A 217 10.68 10.25 6.31
N VAL A 218 9.54 10.35 6.99
CA VAL A 218 8.71 9.19 7.34
C VAL A 218 7.33 9.37 6.77
N LYS A 219 6.90 8.44 5.91
CA LYS A 219 5.58 8.48 5.28
C LYS A 219 4.90 7.12 5.25
N ILE A 220 3.58 7.16 5.14
CA ILE A 220 2.77 5.95 4.98
C ILE A 220 2.52 5.69 3.51
N VAL A 221 2.76 4.44 3.09
CA VAL A 221 2.44 3.94 1.75
C VAL A 221 1.74 2.60 1.88
N GLY A 222 0.40 2.60 1.78
CA GLY A 222 -0.40 1.42 2.11
C GLY A 222 -0.28 1.08 3.59
N ASP A 223 0.09 -0.16 3.91
CA ASP A 223 0.38 -0.65 5.27
C ASP A 223 1.85 -0.53 5.69
N LYS A 224 2.61 0.33 5.01
CA LYS A 224 4.05 0.43 5.19
C LYS A 224 4.44 1.78 5.73
N LEU A 225 5.35 1.77 6.70
CA LEU A 225 6.10 2.94 7.11
C LEU A 225 7.38 3.01 6.27
N VAL A 226 7.48 4.01 5.39
CA VAL A 226 8.66 4.24 4.55
C VAL A 226 9.51 5.33 5.19
N ILE A 227 10.79 5.03 5.40
CA ILE A 227 11.75 5.86 6.13
C ILE A 227 12.96 6.14 5.21
N LYS A 228 13.31 7.41 5.06
CA LYS A 228 14.46 7.91 4.28
C LYS A 228 15.18 9.01 5.06
N THR A 229 16.41 9.34 4.67
CA THR A 229 17.10 10.54 5.15
C THR A 229 16.46 11.79 4.56
N ALA A 230 16.28 12.84 5.36
CA ALA A 230 15.90 14.15 4.85
C ALA A 230 17.19 14.93 4.54
N PHE A 231 17.45 15.15 3.26
CA PHE A 231 18.56 15.93 2.67
C PHE A 231 19.97 15.60 3.17
#